data_AF-A0A2I0GLJ2-F1
#
_entry.id   AF-A0A2I0GLJ2-F1
#
_cell.length_a   1.000
_cell.length_b   1.000
_cell.length_c   1.000
_cell.angle_alpha   90.00
_cell.angle_beta   90.00
_cell.angle_gamma   90.00
#
_symmetry.space_group_name_H-M   'P 1'
#
loop_
_entity.id
_entity.type
_entity.pdbx_description
1 polymer ?
#
loop_
_entity_poly.entity_id
_entity_poly.type
_entity_poly.pdbx_seq_one_letter_code
_entity_poly.pdbx_strand_id
1 'polypeptide(L)'
;MKKLVSIIIIMSLGVSDIAFADTFQKHMYCSKPSKPYNFTSEAQYNRFVDDVNKYQICINDFVEEQNRGTKNHQKSINNAIEEWNRFVQFELK
;
A
#
# COMPACT_ATOMS: atom_id res chain seq x y z
N MET A 1 48.40 5.13 -9.23
CA MET A 1 47.27 4.83 -10.14
C MET A 1 46.41 3.67 -9.64
N LYS A 2 46.93 2.45 -9.48
CA LYS A 2 46.13 1.28 -9.01
C LYS A 2 45.37 1.51 -7.69
N LYS A 3 46.01 2.12 -6.69
CA LYS A 3 45.36 2.48 -5.40
C LYS A 3 44.24 3.53 -5.54
N LEU A 4 44.40 4.48 -6.46
CA LEU A 4 43.39 5.52 -6.73
C LEU A 4 42.16 4.91 -7.43
N VAL A 5 42.41 4.00 -8.38
CA VAL A 5 41.36 3.24 -9.08
C VAL A 5 40.58 2.36 -8.09
N SER A 6 41.26 1.66 -7.18
CA SER A 6 40.59 0.86 -6.14
C SER A 6 39.74 1.71 -5.19
N ILE A 7 40.20 2.92 -4.81
CA ILE A 7 39.42 3.83 -3.96
C ILE A 7 38.16 4.32 -4.69
N ILE A 8 38.27 4.67 -5.97
CA ILE A 8 37.11 5.11 -6.77
C ILE A 8 36.07 4.00 -6.91
N ILE A 9 36.50 2.75 -7.13
CA ILE A 9 35.60 1.60 -7.25
C ILE A 9 34.86 1.32 -5.93
N ILE A 10 35.57 1.40 -4.79
CA ILE A 10 34.96 1.21 -3.46
C ILE A 10 33.96 2.33 -3.17
N MET A 11 34.28 3.58 -3.56
CA MET A 11 33.41 4.73 -3.34
C MET A 11 32.14 4.68 -4.20
N SER A 12 32.23 4.16 -5.43
CA SER A 12 31.05 3.98 -6.30
C SER A 12 30.14 2.83 -5.87
N LEU A 13 30.66 1.82 -5.17
CA LEU A 13 29.87 0.69 -4.65
C LEU A 13 29.13 1.02 -3.34
N GLY A 14 29.57 2.07 -2.62
CA GLY A 14 28.95 2.51 -1.35
C GLY A 14 27.70 3.38 -1.52
N VAL A 15 27.41 3.84 -2.74
CA VAL A 15 26.22 4.65 -3.07
C VAL A 15 25.20 3.75 -3.77
N SER A 16 24.86 2.62 -3.16
CA SER A 16 23.66 1.89 -3.58
C SER A 16 22.45 2.68 -3.09
N ASP A 17 21.63 3.15 -4.03
CA ASP A 17 20.37 3.83 -3.73
C ASP A 17 19.60 3.06 -2.66
N ILE A 18 19.30 3.75 -1.55
CA ILE A 18 18.38 3.24 -0.55
C ILE A 18 17.02 3.23 -1.25
N ALA A 19 16.69 2.12 -1.91
CA ALA A 19 15.39 1.93 -2.49
C ALA A 19 14.39 1.95 -1.34
N PHE A 20 13.65 3.06 -1.21
CA PHE A 20 12.45 3.14 -0.38
C PHE A 20 11.38 2.28 -1.06
N ALA A 21 11.54 0.97 -0.99
CA ALA A 21 10.43 0.07 -1.18
C ALA A 21 9.36 0.44 -0.14
N ASP A 22 8.10 0.38 -0.56
CA ASP A 22 6.97 0.62 0.32
C ASP A 22 6.93 -0.48 1.38
N THR A 23 7.67 -0.29 2.46
CA THR A 23 7.89 -1.29 3.52
C THR A 23 6.68 -1.41 4.44
N PHE A 24 5.68 -0.53 4.29
CA PHE A 24 4.49 -0.49 5.12
C PHE A 24 3.25 -0.85 4.31
N GLN A 25 3.03 -2.16 4.10
CA GLN A 25 1.70 -2.62 3.75
C GLN A 25 0.74 -2.17 4.86
N LYS A 26 -0.28 -1.37 4.50
CA LYS A 26 -1.26 -0.94 5.48
C LYS A 26 -1.96 -2.18 6.06
N HIS A 27 -1.90 -2.34 7.37
CA HIS A 27 -2.61 -3.40 8.07
C HIS A 27 -4.07 -3.01 8.31
N MET A 28 -4.97 -4.00 8.22
CA MET A 28 -6.38 -3.83 8.54
C MET A 28 -6.58 -3.92 10.05
N TYR A 29 -6.98 -2.81 10.68
CA TYR A 29 -7.22 -2.73 12.12
C TYR A 29 -8.72 -2.79 12.44
N CYS A 30 -9.35 -3.95 12.19
CA CYS A 30 -10.76 -4.19 12.49
C CYS A 30 -10.93 -5.17 13.65
N SER A 31 -11.75 -4.83 14.63
CA SER A 31 -12.03 -5.67 15.80
C SER A 31 -13.06 -6.74 15.46
N LYS A 32 -12.61 -7.97 15.22
CA LYS A 32 -13.50 -9.10 14.98
C LYS A 32 -14.34 -9.41 16.23
N PRO A 33 -15.67 -9.46 16.15
CA PRO A 33 -16.51 -9.81 17.28
C PRO A 33 -16.36 -11.28 17.66
N SER A 34 -16.39 -11.57 18.96
CA SER A 34 -16.38 -12.95 19.47
C SER A 34 -17.81 -13.47 19.59
N LYS A 35 -18.11 -14.57 18.89
CA LYS A 35 -19.40 -15.25 19.01
C LYS A 35 -19.43 -16.08 20.30
N PRO A 36 -20.43 -15.94 21.18
CA PRO A 36 -20.58 -16.82 22.33
C PRO A 36 -20.96 -18.24 21.88
N TYR A 37 -20.66 -19.25 22.70
CA TYR A 37 -21.03 -20.65 22.41
C TYR A 37 -22.55 -20.80 22.23
N ASN A 38 -23.33 -20.19 23.12
CA ASN A 38 -24.78 -20.05 23.04
C ASN A 38 -25.17 -18.61 23.40
N PHE A 39 -26.26 -18.11 22.81
CA PHE A 39 -26.88 -16.86 23.25
C PHE A 39 -27.79 -17.12 24.45
N THR A 40 -27.68 -16.29 25.48
CA THR A 40 -28.48 -16.40 26.71
C THR A 40 -29.68 -15.45 26.74
N SER A 41 -29.74 -14.51 25.79
CA SER A 41 -30.86 -13.56 25.64
C SER A 41 -30.89 -12.96 24.24
N GLU A 42 -32.06 -12.45 23.84
CA GLU A 42 -32.22 -11.67 22.60
C GLU A 42 -31.33 -10.42 22.61
N ALA A 43 -31.21 -9.75 23.76
CA ALA A 43 -30.33 -8.59 23.90
C ALA A 43 -28.85 -8.92 23.62
N GLN A 44 -28.38 -10.12 23.98
CA GLN A 44 -27.02 -10.55 23.65
C GLN A 44 -26.86 -10.84 22.15
N TYR A 45 -27.86 -11.45 21.53
CA TYR A 45 -27.88 -11.70 20.10
C TYR A 45 -27.85 -10.39 19.31
N ASN A 46 -28.71 -9.43 19.66
CA ASN A 46 -28.78 -8.13 18.99
C ASN A 46 -27.45 -7.37 19.07
N ARG A 47 -26.79 -7.37 20.24
CA ARG A 47 -25.44 -6.77 20.38
C ARG A 47 -24.41 -7.45 19.49
N PHE A 48 -24.42 -8.78 19.41
CA PHE A 48 -23.50 -9.51 18.53
C PHE A 48 -23.72 -9.15 17.06
N VAL A 49 -24.98 -9.03 16.62
CA VAL A 49 -25.32 -8.59 15.25
C VAL A 49 -24.83 -7.17 14.99
N ASP A 50 -25.02 -6.25 15.92
CA ASP A 50 -24.51 -4.88 15.81
C ASP A 50 -22.99 -4.84 15.69
N ASP A 51 -22.27 -5.66 16.45
CA ASP A 51 -20.81 -5.73 16.39
C ASP A 51 -20.32 -6.39 15.08
N VAL A 52 -21.06 -7.36 14.53
CA VAL A 52 -20.81 -7.90 13.19
C VAL A 52 -20.98 -6.82 12.12
N ASN A 53 -22.04 -6.01 12.21
CA ASN A 53 -22.27 -4.92 11.26
C ASN A 53 -21.13 -3.88 11.33
N LYS A 54 -20.68 -3.50 12.52
CA LYS A 54 -19.52 -2.60 12.69
C LYS A 54 -18.24 -3.20 12.10
N TYR A 55 -18.00 -4.48 12.31
CA TYR A 55 -16.83 -5.18 11.76
C TYR A 55 -16.87 -5.20 10.23
N GLN A 56 -18.04 -5.47 9.63
CA GLN A 56 -18.21 -5.43 8.17
C GLN A 56 -17.94 -4.04 7.60
N ILE A 57 -18.48 -2.99 8.22
CA ILE A 57 -18.23 -1.60 7.80
C ILE A 57 -16.73 -1.30 7.83
N CYS A 58 -16.04 -1.62 8.92
CA CYS A 58 -14.59 -1.42 9.03
C CYS A 58 -13.80 -2.11 7.90
N ILE A 59 -14.15 -3.35 7.57
CA ILE A 59 -13.50 -4.08 6.47
C ILE A 59 -13.73 -3.36 5.14
N ASN A 60 -14.97 -2.93 4.87
CA ASN A 60 -15.32 -2.26 3.64
C ASN A 60 -14.56 -0.93 3.48
N ASP A 61 -14.48 -0.14 4.56
CA ASP A 61 -13.75 1.13 4.57
C ASP A 61 -12.26 0.90 4.24
N PHE A 62 -11.65 -0.12 4.85
CA PHE A 62 -10.26 -0.49 4.56
C PHE A 62 -10.08 -0.87 3.09
N VAL A 63 -10.96 -1.73 2.54
CA VAL A 63 -10.91 -2.16 1.14
C VAL A 63 -11.10 -0.98 0.19
N GLU A 64 -12.02 -0.08 0.46
CA GLU A 64 -12.24 1.13 -0.34
C GLU A 64 -11.00 2.01 -0.37
N GLU A 65 -10.35 2.21 0.78
CA GLU A 65 -9.11 2.98 0.86
C GLU A 65 -7.99 2.35 0.01
N GLN A 66 -7.80 1.03 0.10
CA GLN A 66 -6.79 0.33 -0.70
C GLN A 66 -7.08 0.43 -2.21
N ASN A 67 -8.35 0.31 -2.60
CA ASN A 67 -8.77 0.48 -3.99
C ASN A 67 -8.52 1.92 -4.49
N ARG A 68 -8.74 2.93 -3.65
CA ARG A 68 -8.40 4.32 -3.97
C ARG A 68 -6.90 4.51 -4.17
N GLY A 69 -6.08 3.93 -3.28
CA GLY A 69 -4.62 3.90 -3.43
C GLY A 69 -4.19 3.28 -4.76
N THR A 70 -4.73 2.10 -5.08
CA THR A 70 -4.45 1.40 -6.36
C THR A 70 -4.79 2.27 -7.57
N LYS A 71 -5.96 2.93 -7.57
CA LYS A 71 -6.35 3.84 -8.66
C LYS A 71 -5.38 5.02 -8.80
N ASN A 72 -4.92 5.59 -7.69
CA ASN A 72 -3.94 6.68 -7.71
C ASN A 72 -2.60 6.24 -8.29
N HIS A 73 -2.11 5.05 -7.91
CA HIS A 73 -0.90 4.48 -8.49
C HIS A 73 -1.04 4.23 -9.98
N GLN A 74 -2.15 3.63 -10.43
CA GLN A 74 -2.41 3.41 -11.84
C GLN A 74 -2.44 4.73 -12.63
N LYS A 75 -3.05 5.77 -12.07
CA LYS A 75 -3.05 7.12 -12.67
C LYS A 75 -1.61 7.66 -12.80
N SER A 76 -0.79 7.52 -11.75
CA SER A 76 0.61 7.96 -11.79
C SER A 76 1.42 7.23 -12.86
N ILE A 77 1.21 5.91 -13.02
CA ILE A 77 1.85 5.10 -14.06
C ILE A 77 1.45 5.61 -15.44
N ASN A 78 0.15 5.83 -15.68
CA ASN A 78 -0.34 6.30 -16.96
C ASN A 78 0.21 7.69 -17.29
N ASN A 79 0.25 8.61 -16.32
CA ASN A 79 0.85 9.93 -16.50
C ASN A 79 2.33 9.85 -16.92
N ALA A 80 3.11 8.95 -16.31
CA ALA A 80 4.52 8.77 -16.66
C ALA A 80 4.69 8.20 -18.08
N ILE A 81 3.83 7.28 -18.49
CA ILE A 81 3.79 6.74 -19.86
C ILE A 81 3.44 7.85 -20.86
N GLU A 82 2.41 8.65 -20.57
CA GLU A 82 2.00 9.77 -21.42
C GLU A 82 3.12 10.80 -21.59
N GLU A 83 3.83 11.12 -20.51
CA GLU A 83 4.97 12.04 -20.54
C GLU A 83 6.10 11.52 -21.41
N TRP A 84 6.48 10.24 -21.24
CA TRP A 84 7.49 9.62 -22.09
C TRP A 84 7.09 9.67 -23.58
N ASN A 85 5.84 9.32 -23.88
CA ASN A 85 5.34 9.33 -25.25
C ASN A 85 5.38 10.75 -25.85
N ARG A 86 5.04 11.78 -25.06
CA ARG A 86 5.14 13.18 -25.48
C ARG A 86 6.58 13.57 -25.81
N PHE A 87 7.52 13.27 -24.91
CA PHE A 87 8.94 13.56 -25.10
C PHE A 87 9.46 12.94 -26.41
N VAL A 88 9.20 11.65 -26.62
CA VAL A 88 9.63 10.93 -27.83
C VAL A 88 9.02 11.52 -29.11
N GLN A 89 7.74 11.90 -29.08
CA GLN A 89 7.03 12.36 -30.28
C GLN A 89 7.37 13.79 -30.68
N PHE A 90 7.60 14.67 -29.71
CA PHE A 90 7.65 16.12 -29.93
C PHE A 90 8.96 16.78 -29.54
N GLU A 91 9.69 16.26 -28.55
CA GLU A 91 10.87 16.94 -27.97
C GLU A 91 12.20 16.31 -28.38
N LEU A 92 12.23 14.99 -28.62
CA LEU A 92 13.46 14.26 -28.95
C LEU A 92 13.95 14.48 -30.40
N LYS A 93 13.19 15.20 -31.23
CA LYS A 93 13.49 15.37 -32.67
C LYS A 93 14.62 16.35 -32.94
#